data_AF-A0A1I8CUK6-F1
#
_entry.id   AF-A0A1I8CUK6-F1
#
_cell.length_a   1.000
_cell.length_b   1.000
_cell.length_c   1.000
_cell.angle_alpha   90.00
_cell.angle_beta   90.00
_cell.angle_gamma   90.00
#
_symmetry.space_group_name_H-M   'P 1'
#
loop_
_entity.id
_entity.type
_entity.pdbx_description
1 polymer ?
#
loop_
_entity_poly.entity_id
_entity_poly.type
_entity_poly.pdbx_seq_one_letter_code
_entity_poly.pdbx_strand_id
1 'polypeptide(L)'
;MTNDNRRLYKLEPFVRFIKHHLNCYPEEYRSVLYAKATFQSFTLIAADLTNTYDRLFDEKIVKVLIDTIYLFQISKGCHTGQYDPQELDYGFRGTFMHCLGVNDCQKSINVEAVKYDTSHLAQTYSSLCCLISLGDDLSRVDKANILINVGKCQNTNGSFRVSIHEDDYDLRMTFCAISICYILDDFSTISVPKACAFIMSCYSFQGGFAQQPNNEAHGGSTYCAVASLILMGKLDDTAMCPGLNKQRLITWALMLQKEGFSGRANKEEDSCYSFWVGGTLEMLGASKYIDYNKLHNYLTDCAFGSHGGFSKQPGLNPDILHTYFSIAALSIMSQNDQSNNYEPKDEAAITFAPLFVPLNISKKAYEHLLKIQQRLFGKGFIAATANDDEDSAENTIDDNLGNGGLDYSNEVMVPSTSDTSTFSTQTPENILIIFIFLFGGLLVCLLISICLFCYCKLSTTGDKLNNPNGILSNETCRHDANCSEIEHSLCLERPLTPRAESFRRNSAQAHYRLLIQSKFDQEYGYYRPPFGDSEETCNELKPPEDTRLKRILSVPHI
;
A
#
# COMPACT_ATOMS: atom_id res chain seq x y z
N MET A 1 -27.24 -12.47 -30.53
CA MET A 1 -26.10 -11.54 -30.59
C MET A 1 -24.93 -12.29 -31.19
N THR A 2 -24.22 -11.72 -32.15
CA THR A 2 -23.32 -12.43 -33.07
C THR A 2 -21.94 -12.69 -32.48
N ASN A 3 -21.38 -13.88 -32.78
CA ASN A 3 -19.95 -14.16 -32.64
C ASN A 3 -19.17 -13.10 -33.44
N ASP A 4 -18.44 -12.22 -32.76
CA ASP A 4 -17.59 -11.24 -33.42
C ASP A 4 -16.28 -11.06 -32.65
N ASN A 5 -15.16 -11.31 -33.34
CA ASN A 5 -13.81 -11.46 -32.79
C ASN A 5 -13.19 -10.10 -32.42
N ARG A 6 -13.86 -9.29 -31.59
CA ARG A 6 -13.51 -7.87 -31.34
C ARG A 6 -13.27 -7.48 -29.87
N ARG A 7 -13.23 -8.44 -28.96
CA ARG A 7 -13.00 -8.24 -27.51
C ARG A 7 -11.59 -8.65 -27.04
N LEU A 8 -10.59 -8.47 -27.90
CA LEU A 8 -9.18 -8.72 -27.56
C LEU A 8 -8.49 -7.43 -27.12
N TYR A 9 -7.69 -7.51 -26.06
CA TYR A 9 -6.80 -6.43 -25.63
C TYR A 9 -5.75 -6.20 -26.72
N LYS A 10 -5.85 -5.08 -27.43
CA LYS A 10 -5.02 -4.81 -28.60
C LYS A 10 -3.63 -4.31 -28.20
N LEU A 11 -2.60 -4.94 -28.77
CA LEU A 11 -1.20 -4.65 -28.48
C LEU A 11 -0.80 -3.23 -28.86
N GLU A 12 -1.07 -2.79 -30.09
CA GLU A 12 -0.62 -1.47 -30.58
C GLU A 12 -1.21 -0.25 -29.84
N PRO A 13 -2.53 -0.18 -29.53
CA PRO A 13 -3.06 0.86 -28.66
C PRO A 13 -2.41 0.85 -27.28
N PHE A 14 -2.20 -0.32 -26.68
CA PHE A 14 -1.58 -0.43 -25.36
C PHE A 14 -0.12 0.04 -25.34
N VAL A 15 0.69 -0.36 -26.32
CA VAL A 15 2.08 0.10 -26.47
C VAL A 15 2.13 1.64 -26.59
N ARG A 16 1.18 2.25 -27.32
CA ARG A 16 1.07 3.73 -27.38
C ARG A 16 0.67 4.35 -26.03
N PHE A 17 -0.27 3.74 -25.31
CA PHE A 17 -0.69 4.22 -23.98
C PHE A 17 0.46 4.22 -22.97
N ILE A 18 1.24 3.13 -22.91
CA ILE A 18 2.42 3.02 -22.07
C ILE A 18 3.51 3.99 -22.51
N LYS A 19 3.81 4.08 -23.81
CA LYS A 19 4.78 5.05 -24.33
C LYS A 19 4.37 6.50 -24.02
N HIS A 20 3.08 6.82 -23.97
CA HIS A 20 2.63 8.14 -23.51
C HIS A 20 3.00 8.38 -22.05
N HIS A 21 2.63 7.48 -21.12
CA HIS A 21 2.88 7.61 -19.68
C HIS A 21 4.37 7.51 -19.28
N LEU A 22 5.23 6.93 -20.12
CA LEU A 22 6.68 6.99 -19.96
C LEU A 22 7.26 8.39 -20.24
N ASN A 23 6.73 9.08 -21.25
CA ASN A 23 7.29 10.33 -21.76
C ASN A 23 6.62 11.58 -21.18
N CYS A 24 5.34 11.50 -20.84
CA CYS A 24 4.55 12.63 -20.35
C CYS A 24 3.53 12.18 -19.31
N TYR A 25 3.39 12.96 -18.25
CA TYR A 25 2.24 12.87 -17.34
C TYR A 25 1.27 13.99 -17.67
N PRO A 26 -0.03 13.70 -17.91
CA PRO A 26 -1.07 14.72 -18.05
C PRO A 26 -1.13 15.67 -16.84
N GLU A 27 -1.62 16.91 -17.04
CA GLU A 27 -1.67 17.95 -15.99
C GLU A 27 -2.48 17.51 -14.77
N GLU A 28 -3.45 16.60 -14.94
CA GLU A 28 -4.23 15.96 -13.89
C GLU A 28 -3.35 15.23 -12.84
N TYR A 29 -2.20 14.68 -13.28
CA TYR A 29 -1.24 14.00 -12.41
C TYR A 29 -0.38 14.97 -11.58
N ARG A 30 -0.45 16.29 -11.83
CA ARG A 30 0.31 17.30 -11.08
C ARG A 30 0.06 17.22 -9.57
N SER A 31 -1.18 16.92 -9.18
CA SER A 31 -1.59 16.75 -7.78
C SER A 31 -0.98 15.53 -7.08
N VAL A 32 -0.39 14.60 -7.84
CA VAL A 32 0.19 13.34 -7.36
C VAL A 32 1.64 13.15 -7.83
N LEU A 33 2.31 14.22 -8.28
CA LEU A 33 3.71 14.16 -8.75
C LEU A 33 4.68 13.71 -7.64
N TYR A 34 4.32 13.87 -6.37
CA TYR A 34 5.06 13.33 -5.22
C TYR A 34 5.12 11.79 -5.19
N ALA A 35 4.35 11.10 -6.04
CA ALA A 35 4.34 9.64 -6.19
C ALA A 35 4.85 9.19 -7.57
N LYS A 36 5.68 9.99 -8.26
CA LYS A 36 6.16 9.69 -9.62
C LYS A 36 6.84 8.32 -9.72
N ALA A 37 7.65 7.91 -8.72
CA ALA A 37 8.26 6.57 -8.73
C ALA A 37 7.22 5.44 -8.72
N THR A 38 6.07 5.62 -8.06
CA THR A 38 4.93 4.69 -8.11
C THR A 38 4.24 4.67 -9.48
N PHE A 39 4.06 5.81 -10.15
CA PHE A 39 3.51 5.82 -11.50
C PHE A 39 4.48 5.26 -12.54
N GLN A 40 5.79 5.43 -12.33
CA GLN A 40 6.82 4.78 -13.13
C GLN A 40 6.79 3.26 -12.94
N SER A 41 6.65 2.75 -11.71
CA SER A 41 6.56 1.29 -11.47
C SER A 41 5.33 0.68 -12.14
N PHE A 42 4.16 1.33 -12.05
CA PHE A 42 2.96 0.89 -12.77
C PHE A 42 3.19 0.80 -14.29
N THR A 43 3.92 1.76 -14.86
CA THR A 43 4.19 1.81 -16.31
C THR A 43 5.20 0.73 -16.73
N LEU A 44 6.27 0.55 -15.96
CA LEU A 44 7.34 -0.42 -16.21
C LEU A 44 6.85 -1.86 -16.06
N ILE A 45 6.19 -2.16 -14.94
CA ILE A 45 5.72 -3.52 -14.65
C ILE A 45 4.58 -3.90 -15.59
N ALA A 46 3.67 -2.98 -15.95
CA ALA A 46 2.67 -3.25 -16.98
C ALA A 46 3.28 -3.57 -18.36
N ALA A 47 4.41 -2.96 -18.72
CA ALA A 47 5.12 -3.26 -19.96
C ALA A 47 5.78 -4.65 -19.94
N ASP A 48 6.39 -5.04 -18.81
CA ASP A 48 7.01 -6.35 -18.63
C ASP A 48 5.95 -7.47 -18.56
N LEU A 49 4.84 -7.24 -17.84
CA LEU A 49 3.70 -8.17 -17.75
C LEU A 49 2.95 -8.38 -19.07
N THR A 50 3.15 -7.53 -20.07
CA THR A 50 2.51 -7.64 -21.40
C THR A 50 3.48 -8.09 -22.49
N ASN A 51 4.70 -8.48 -22.12
CA ASN A 51 5.80 -8.78 -23.04
C ASN A 51 6.08 -7.64 -24.06
N THR A 52 5.83 -6.38 -23.65
CA THR A 52 6.10 -5.18 -24.47
C THR A 52 7.39 -4.46 -24.12
N TYR A 53 8.12 -4.93 -23.09
CA TYR A 53 9.36 -4.33 -22.58
C TYR A 53 10.36 -4.00 -23.71
N ASP A 54 10.76 -4.99 -24.51
CA ASP A 54 11.78 -4.83 -25.56
C ASP A 54 11.32 -3.92 -26.73
N ARG A 55 10.01 -3.63 -26.82
CA ARG A 55 9.44 -2.66 -27.78
C ARG A 55 9.45 -1.22 -27.28
N LEU A 56 9.66 -1.02 -25.97
CA LEU A 56 9.51 0.25 -25.27
C LEU A 56 10.81 0.77 -24.67
N PHE A 57 11.72 -0.14 -24.29
CA PHE A 57 12.97 0.18 -23.60
C PHE A 57 14.17 -0.42 -24.33
N ASP A 58 14.92 0.43 -25.04
CA ASP A 58 16.29 0.10 -25.44
C ASP A 58 17.27 0.27 -24.26
N GLU A 59 18.49 -0.25 -24.39
CA GLU A 59 19.53 -0.17 -23.34
C GLU A 59 19.81 1.25 -22.85
N LYS A 60 19.68 2.26 -23.73
CA LYS A 60 19.92 3.66 -23.40
C LYS A 60 18.76 4.23 -22.57
N ILE A 61 17.51 3.92 -22.94
CA ILE A 61 16.32 4.27 -22.16
C ILE A 61 16.35 3.58 -20.79
N VAL A 62 16.64 2.28 -20.74
CA VAL A 62 16.80 1.50 -19.49
C VAL A 62 17.82 2.17 -18.58
N LYS A 63 19.02 2.49 -19.09
CA LYS A 63 20.06 3.17 -18.32
C LYS A 63 19.61 4.53 -17.79
N VAL A 64 18.98 5.36 -18.62
CA VAL A 64 18.47 6.68 -18.20
C VAL A 64 17.41 6.55 -17.11
N LEU A 65 16.54 5.54 -17.17
CA LEU A 65 15.53 5.29 -16.14
C LEU A 65 16.17 4.81 -14.83
N ILE A 66 17.10 3.86 -14.86
CA ILE A 66 17.86 3.41 -13.69
C ILE A 66 18.58 4.59 -13.04
N ASP A 67 19.32 5.38 -13.82
CA ASP A 67 20.02 6.57 -13.31
C ASP A 67 19.04 7.60 -12.71
N THR A 68 17.89 7.84 -13.35
CA THR A 68 16.84 8.73 -12.83
C THR A 68 16.27 8.24 -11.50
N ILE A 69 16.02 6.94 -11.35
CA ILE A 69 15.52 6.35 -10.10
C ILE A 69 16.56 6.52 -8.99
N TYR A 70 17.84 6.28 -9.30
CA TYR A 70 18.93 6.46 -8.33
C TYR A 70 19.14 7.91 -7.88
N LEU A 71 18.81 8.92 -8.70
CA LEU A 71 18.82 10.31 -8.26
C LEU A 71 17.77 10.57 -7.14
N PHE A 72 16.69 9.78 -7.06
CA PHE A 72 15.69 9.91 -5.99
C PHE A 72 16.14 9.31 -4.64
N GLN A 73 17.26 8.57 -4.60
CA GLN A 73 17.74 7.93 -3.38
C GLN A 73 18.36 8.95 -2.41
N ILE A 74 17.82 9.01 -1.19
CA ILE A 74 18.39 9.72 -0.06
C ILE A 74 19.42 8.79 0.58
N SER A 75 20.69 9.03 0.25
CA SER A 75 21.83 8.29 0.78
C SER A 75 22.55 9.08 1.88
N LYS A 76 23.45 8.42 2.62
CA LYS A 76 24.32 9.09 3.59
C LYS A 76 25.12 10.28 3.03
N GLY A 77 25.42 10.30 1.73
CA GLY A 77 26.12 11.41 1.07
C GLY A 77 25.29 12.68 0.89
N CYS A 78 23.95 12.61 0.95
CA CYS A 78 23.06 13.75 0.77
C CYS A 78 23.02 14.68 1.99
N HIS A 79 23.35 14.15 3.18
CA HIS A 79 23.23 14.85 4.46
C HIS A 79 24.44 15.74 4.75
N THR A 80 24.45 16.94 4.16
CA THR A 80 25.54 17.93 4.26
C THR A 80 25.28 18.96 5.37
N GLY A 81 25.73 18.70 6.60
CA GLY A 81 25.62 19.67 7.70
C GLY A 81 25.73 19.04 9.10
N GLN A 82 25.48 19.83 10.14
CA GLN A 82 25.30 19.33 11.51
C GLN A 82 23.83 19.00 11.76
N TYR A 83 23.43 17.77 11.43
CA TYR A 83 22.12 17.20 11.75
C TYR A 83 22.27 16.16 12.88
N ASP A 84 21.22 15.95 13.68
CA ASP A 84 21.19 14.82 14.61
C ASP A 84 21.12 13.50 13.81
N PRO A 85 22.02 12.53 14.02
CA PRO A 85 21.94 11.20 13.39
C PRO A 85 20.58 10.49 13.55
N GLN A 86 19.81 10.82 14.59
CA GLN A 86 18.45 10.32 14.81
C GLN A 86 17.44 10.92 13.82
N GLU A 87 17.61 12.19 13.43
CA GLU A 87 16.77 12.89 12.45
C GLU A 87 17.12 12.56 10.98
N LEU A 88 18.19 11.80 10.72
CA LEU A 88 18.57 11.41 9.36
C LEU A 88 17.63 10.35 8.76
N ASP A 89 17.04 10.68 7.61
CA ASP A 89 16.12 9.87 6.82
C ASP A 89 16.84 9.24 5.60
N TYR A 90 16.40 8.04 5.19
CA TYR A 90 17.02 7.25 4.12
C TYR A 90 16.00 6.37 3.37
N GLY A 91 16.11 6.33 2.05
CA GLY A 91 15.12 5.67 1.18
C GLY A 91 15.07 6.36 -0.17
N PHE A 92 13.95 6.25 -0.87
CA PHE A 92 13.70 7.02 -2.08
C PHE A 92 12.59 8.05 -1.81
N ARG A 93 12.79 9.27 -2.32
CA ARG A 93 11.73 10.26 -2.47
C ARG A 93 10.93 9.95 -3.74
N GLY A 94 9.72 10.48 -3.87
CA GLY A 94 8.94 10.28 -5.09
C GLY A 94 9.17 11.32 -6.19
N THR A 95 9.77 12.48 -5.90
CA THR A 95 10.11 13.53 -6.88
C THR A 95 11.04 14.61 -6.30
N PHE A 96 11.60 15.48 -7.15
CA PHE A 96 12.49 16.59 -6.77
C PHE A 96 11.76 17.92 -6.47
N MET A 97 10.48 17.90 -6.05
CA MET A 97 9.74 19.16 -5.84
C MET A 97 10.38 20.08 -4.79
N HIS A 98 11.11 19.54 -3.81
CA HIS A 98 11.86 20.31 -2.82
C HIS A 98 13.22 20.82 -3.32
N CYS A 99 13.72 20.32 -4.45
CA CYS A 99 15.03 20.67 -5.02
C CYS A 99 14.96 21.77 -6.11
N LEU A 100 13.78 22.36 -6.34
CA LEU A 100 13.54 23.41 -7.36
C LEU A 100 14.25 24.76 -7.08
N GLY A 101 15.20 24.80 -6.15
CA GLY A 101 16.14 25.91 -5.96
C GLY A 101 17.55 25.67 -6.52
N VAL A 102 17.91 24.43 -6.90
CA VAL A 102 19.26 24.08 -7.37
C VAL A 102 19.29 24.09 -8.90
N ASN A 103 19.72 25.22 -9.47
CA ASN A 103 19.83 25.44 -10.93
C ASN A 103 20.89 24.56 -11.65
N ASP A 104 21.49 23.59 -10.99
CA ASP A 104 22.67 22.85 -11.47
C ASP A 104 22.53 21.32 -11.33
N CYS A 105 21.32 20.81 -11.57
CA CYS A 105 20.97 19.37 -11.56
C CYS A 105 21.69 18.51 -12.63
N GLN A 106 22.67 19.08 -13.35
CA GLN A 106 23.61 18.35 -14.22
C GLN A 106 25.06 18.37 -13.71
N LYS A 107 25.39 19.09 -12.62
CA LYS A 107 26.78 19.26 -12.13
C LYS A 107 26.98 19.23 -10.62
N SER A 108 26.19 18.46 -9.88
CA SER A 108 26.73 17.78 -8.69
C SER A 108 25.83 16.63 -8.22
N ILE A 109 26.46 15.57 -7.69
CA ILE A 109 25.81 14.47 -6.97
C ILE A 109 25.45 14.91 -5.52
N ASN A 110 25.77 16.15 -5.16
CA ASN A 110 25.61 16.74 -3.84
C ASN A 110 24.45 17.75 -3.85
N VAL A 111 23.22 17.26 -3.96
CA VAL A 111 22.04 18.07 -3.62
C VAL A 111 22.02 18.19 -2.10
N GLU A 112 22.23 19.39 -1.57
CA GLU A 112 22.18 19.64 -0.11
C GLU A 112 20.81 19.24 0.45
N ALA A 113 20.80 18.39 1.48
CA ALA A 113 19.56 17.92 2.11
C ALA A 113 18.77 19.08 2.75
N VAL A 114 17.70 19.51 2.07
CA VAL A 114 16.73 20.46 2.63
C VAL A 114 16.03 19.79 3.81
N LYS A 115 15.75 20.54 4.89
CA LYS A 115 15.12 20.05 6.14
C LYS A 115 13.79 19.28 5.97
N TYR A 116 13.16 19.35 4.80
CA TYR A 116 11.88 18.71 4.47
C TYR A 116 12.00 17.75 3.26
N ASP A 117 13.22 17.34 2.90
CA ASP A 117 13.52 16.43 1.80
C ASP A 117 13.55 14.99 2.32
N THR A 118 12.36 14.43 2.55
CA THR A 118 12.16 13.14 3.24
C THR A 118 12.01 11.97 2.27
N SER A 119 12.34 10.77 2.76
CA SER A 119 12.03 9.53 2.07
C SER A 119 10.59 9.10 2.37
N HIS A 120 10.04 8.20 1.56
CA HIS A 120 8.70 7.68 1.79
C HIS A 120 8.69 6.18 1.50
N LEU A 121 8.23 5.34 2.44
CA LEU A 121 8.25 3.88 2.28
C LEU A 121 7.63 3.37 0.97
N ALA A 122 6.49 3.92 0.54
CA ALA A 122 5.87 3.53 -0.74
C ALA A 122 6.72 3.92 -1.96
N GLN A 123 7.48 5.02 -1.90
CA GLN A 123 8.38 5.45 -2.97
C GLN A 123 9.67 4.63 -2.98
N THR A 124 10.20 4.27 -1.81
CA THR A 124 11.30 3.29 -1.64
C THR A 124 10.92 1.93 -2.22
N TYR A 125 9.77 1.36 -1.83
CA TYR A 125 9.22 0.14 -2.41
C TYR A 125 9.06 0.23 -3.94
N SER A 126 8.40 1.29 -4.44
CA SER A 126 8.18 1.47 -5.88
C SER A 126 9.48 1.56 -6.66
N SER A 127 10.47 2.30 -6.13
CA SER A 127 11.79 2.47 -6.76
C SER A 127 12.57 1.17 -6.83
N LEU A 128 12.54 0.35 -5.77
CA LEU A 128 13.15 -0.97 -5.77
C LEU A 128 12.48 -1.89 -6.81
N CYS A 129 11.14 -1.92 -6.88
CA CYS A 129 10.44 -2.69 -7.91
C CYS A 129 10.79 -2.20 -9.34
N CYS A 130 10.90 -0.88 -9.56
CA CYS A 130 11.38 -0.34 -10.84
C CYS A 130 12.79 -0.85 -11.20
N LEU A 131 13.74 -0.77 -10.28
CA LEU A 131 15.13 -1.18 -10.50
C LEU A 131 15.21 -2.67 -10.85
N ILE A 132 14.52 -3.53 -10.09
CA ILE A 132 14.45 -4.98 -10.33
C ILE A 132 13.82 -5.27 -11.70
N SER A 133 12.70 -4.62 -12.05
CA SER A 133 12.04 -4.78 -13.35
C SER A 133 12.85 -4.23 -14.54
N LEU A 134 13.79 -3.31 -14.29
CA LEU A 134 14.74 -2.79 -15.28
C LEU A 134 16.01 -3.65 -15.41
N GLY A 135 16.17 -4.70 -14.59
CA GLY A 135 17.34 -5.58 -14.59
C GLY A 135 18.56 -5.03 -13.83
N ASP A 136 18.40 -3.98 -13.02
CA ASP A 136 19.46 -3.43 -12.19
C ASP A 136 19.90 -4.42 -11.08
N ASP A 137 21.19 -4.43 -10.71
CA ASP A 137 21.73 -5.39 -9.73
C ASP A 137 21.63 -4.95 -8.26
N LEU A 138 21.02 -3.79 -8.00
CA LEU A 138 20.86 -3.12 -6.71
C LEU A 138 22.17 -2.75 -6.01
N SER A 139 23.34 -2.84 -6.67
CA SER A 139 24.66 -2.55 -6.09
C SER A 139 24.83 -1.08 -5.64
N ARG A 140 24.05 -0.16 -6.21
CA ARG A 140 24.01 1.28 -5.86
C ARG A 140 22.96 1.61 -4.78
N VAL A 141 22.20 0.63 -4.27
CA VAL A 141 21.23 0.84 -3.19
C VAL A 141 21.95 0.95 -1.85
N ASP A 142 21.64 1.98 -1.06
CA ASP A 142 22.15 2.18 0.30
C ASP A 142 21.43 1.25 1.30
N LYS A 143 21.54 -0.08 1.08
CA LYS A 143 20.81 -1.13 1.82
C LYS A 143 20.83 -0.90 3.32
N ALA A 144 22.01 -0.65 3.88
CA ALA A 144 22.19 -0.53 5.33
C ALA A 144 21.40 0.66 5.92
N ASN A 145 21.50 1.85 5.33
CA ASN A 145 20.80 3.01 5.87
C ASN A 145 19.29 2.96 5.59
N ILE A 146 18.86 2.42 4.45
CA ILE A 146 17.44 2.19 4.14
C ILE A 146 16.82 1.25 5.18
N LEU A 147 17.46 0.13 5.52
CA LEU A 147 16.95 -0.82 6.51
C LEU A 147 16.90 -0.23 7.91
N ILE A 148 17.92 0.55 8.31
CA ILE A 148 17.89 1.31 9.57
C ILE A 148 16.68 2.25 9.59
N ASN A 149 16.38 2.92 8.48
CA ASN A 149 15.26 3.83 8.39
C ASN A 149 13.89 3.13 8.44
N VAL A 150 13.74 1.98 7.77
CA VAL A 150 12.55 1.12 7.92
C VAL A 150 12.36 0.70 9.39
N GLY A 151 13.45 0.41 10.11
CA GLY A 151 13.45 0.20 11.56
C GLY A 151 12.94 1.40 12.35
N LYS A 152 13.44 2.62 12.08
CA LYS A 152 12.97 3.88 12.69
C LYS A 152 11.48 4.18 12.39
N CYS A 153 10.97 3.71 11.26
CA CYS A 153 9.54 3.85 10.90
C CYS A 153 8.63 2.89 11.68
N GLN A 154 9.14 1.85 12.35
CA GLN A 154 8.30 0.92 13.12
C GLN A 154 7.85 1.52 14.47
N ASN A 155 6.54 1.58 14.65
CA ASN A 155 5.90 2.03 15.88
C ASN A 155 5.94 0.98 17.00
N THR A 156 5.70 1.41 18.24
CA THR A 156 5.63 0.54 19.42
C THR A 156 4.56 -0.55 19.30
N ASN A 157 3.44 -0.26 18.63
CA ASN A 157 2.35 -1.19 18.32
C ASN A 157 2.65 -2.14 17.13
N GLY A 158 3.80 -1.98 16.45
CA GLY A 158 4.21 -2.81 15.31
C GLY A 158 3.84 -2.30 13.93
N SER A 159 3.01 -1.25 13.82
CA SER A 159 2.72 -0.57 12.55
C SER A 159 3.93 0.17 12.01
N PHE A 160 3.88 0.61 10.74
CA PHE A 160 4.93 1.41 10.12
C PHE A 160 4.39 2.77 9.67
N ARG A 161 5.20 3.81 9.90
CA ARG A 161 4.95 5.20 9.50
C ARG A 161 5.38 5.46 8.05
N VAL A 162 4.85 6.53 7.44
CA VAL A 162 5.17 6.95 6.06
C VAL A 162 6.67 7.26 5.88
N SER A 163 7.21 8.03 6.83
CA SER A 163 8.59 8.49 6.97
C SER A 163 8.93 8.52 8.47
N ILE A 164 10.14 8.94 8.86
CA ILE A 164 10.48 9.08 10.29
C ILE A 164 9.90 10.35 10.94
N HIS A 165 9.42 11.29 10.12
CA HIS A 165 8.92 12.61 10.52
C HIS A 165 7.38 12.74 10.52
N GLU A 166 6.67 11.69 10.08
CA GLU A 166 5.20 11.64 10.01
C GLU A 166 4.67 10.54 10.92
N ASP A 167 3.54 10.77 11.60
CA ASP A 167 2.90 9.78 12.48
C ASP A 167 1.83 8.92 11.79
N ASP A 168 1.51 9.19 10.51
CA ASP A 168 0.53 8.43 9.74
C ASP A 168 1.00 6.98 9.52
N TYR A 169 0.20 6.00 9.98
CA TYR A 169 0.48 4.56 9.84
C TYR A 169 -0.74 3.77 9.37
N ASP A 170 -0.53 2.76 8.53
CA ASP A 170 -1.54 1.75 8.17
C ASP A 170 -0.91 0.52 7.49
N LEU A 171 -1.75 -0.46 7.13
CA LEU A 171 -1.30 -1.70 6.46
C LEU A 171 -0.55 -1.48 5.15
N ARG A 172 -0.77 -0.39 4.40
CA ARG A 172 0.00 -0.09 3.17
C ARG A 172 1.45 0.24 3.49
N MET A 173 1.69 1.03 4.54
CA MET A 173 3.06 1.34 4.99
C MET A 173 3.73 0.10 5.59
N THR A 174 2.96 -0.73 6.29
CA THR A 174 3.42 -2.05 6.77
C THR A 174 3.85 -2.94 5.60
N PHE A 175 3.03 -3.06 4.55
CA PHE A 175 3.37 -3.80 3.33
C PHE A 175 4.61 -3.23 2.62
N CYS A 176 4.74 -1.90 2.52
CA CYS A 176 5.93 -1.29 1.93
C CYS A 176 7.19 -1.61 2.75
N ALA A 177 7.15 -1.47 4.08
CA ALA A 177 8.26 -1.83 4.97
C ALA A 177 8.69 -3.29 4.81
N ILE A 178 7.73 -4.22 4.90
CA ILE A 178 7.98 -5.66 4.76
C ILE A 178 8.53 -6.00 3.36
N SER A 179 8.00 -5.37 2.31
CA SER A 179 8.50 -5.57 0.94
C SER A 179 9.92 -5.05 0.74
N ILE A 180 10.29 -3.92 1.38
CA ILE A 180 11.66 -3.39 1.35
C ILE A 180 12.62 -4.36 2.07
N CYS A 181 12.28 -4.81 3.28
CA CYS A 181 13.05 -5.80 4.01
C CYS A 181 13.20 -7.12 3.23
N TYR A 182 12.13 -7.59 2.59
CA TYR A 182 12.15 -8.78 1.76
C TYR A 182 13.05 -8.63 0.53
N ILE A 183 12.88 -7.55 -0.25
CA ILE A 183 13.70 -7.27 -1.44
C ILE A 183 15.18 -7.19 -1.05
N LEU A 184 15.48 -6.47 0.02
CA LEU A 184 16.85 -6.31 0.50
C LEU A 184 17.37 -7.53 1.28
N ASP A 185 16.58 -8.61 1.45
CA ASP A 185 16.93 -9.85 2.17
C ASP A 185 17.53 -9.57 3.56
N ASP A 186 16.81 -8.75 4.35
CA ASP A 186 17.17 -8.43 5.72
C ASP A 186 15.97 -7.87 6.51
N PHE A 187 15.61 -8.57 7.59
CA PHE A 187 14.55 -8.17 8.54
C PHE A 187 15.10 -7.76 9.91
N SER A 188 16.43 -7.73 10.10
CA SER A 188 17.08 -7.57 11.41
C SER A 188 16.83 -6.22 12.09
N THR A 189 16.48 -5.19 11.32
CA THR A 189 16.19 -3.84 11.81
C THR A 189 14.75 -3.66 12.31
N ILE A 190 13.87 -4.65 12.12
CA ILE A 190 12.45 -4.58 12.54
C ILE A 190 12.08 -5.73 13.49
N SER A 191 11.01 -5.51 14.25
CA SER A 191 10.36 -6.59 15.01
C SER A 191 9.25 -7.24 14.18
N VAL A 192 9.57 -8.36 13.53
CA VAL A 192 8.60 -9.21 12.81
C VAL A 192 7.40 -9.61 13.69
N PRO A 193 7.56 -10.08 14.95
CA PRO A 193 6.40 -10.41 15.80
C PRO A 193 5.47 -9.22 16.07
N LYS A 194 6.00 -8.00 16.22
CA LYS A 194 5.17 -6.80 16.35
C LYS A 194 4.46 -6.45 15.03
N ALA A 195 5.13 -6.59 13.89
CA ALA A 195 4.49 -6.39 12.58
C ALA A 195 3.32 -7.35 12.38
N CYS A 196 3.49 -8.64 12.70
CA CYS A 196 2.40 -9.62 12.70
C CYS A 196 1.28 -9.25 13.68
N ALA A 197 1.61 -8.83 14.91
CA ALA A 197 0.59 -8.38 15.88
C ALA A 197 -0.23 -7.18 15.37
N PHE A 198 0.41 -6.18 14.72
CA PHE A 198 -0.31 -5.08 14.10
C PHE A 198 -1.20 -5.55 12.95
N ILE A 199 -0.69 -6.41 12.06
CA ILE A 199 -1.48 -6.98 10.95
C ILE A 199 -2.72 -7.71 11.49
N MET A 200 -2.55 -8.57 12.50
CA MET A 200 -3.65 -9.30 13.12
C MET A 200 -4.65 -8.40 13.86
N SER A 201 -4.19 -7.29 14.46
CA SER A 201 -5.10 -6.29 15.04
C SER A 201 -5.96 -5.55 13.99
N CYS A 202 -5.60 -5.62 12.71
CA CYS A 202 -6.39 -5.11 11.59
C CYS A 202 -7.37 -6.16 11.00
N TYR A 203 -7.37 -7.41 11.48
CA TYR A 203 -8.29 -8.46 11.02
C TYR A 203 -9.72 -8.17 11.51
N SER A 204 -10.64 -7.92 10.58
CA SER A 204 -11.99 -7.43 10.89
C SER A 204 -13.00 -8.57 11.08
N PHE A 205 -14.05 -8.32 11.86
CA PHE A 205 -15.21 -9.20 11.97
C PHE A 205 -15.91 -9.46 10.61
N GLN A 206 -15.66 -8.64 9.59
CA GLN A 206 -16.17 -8.88 8.24
C GLN A 206 -15.47 -10.06 7.56
N GLY A 207 -14.23 -10.39 7.95
CA GLY A 207 -13.42 -11.49 7.39
C GLY A 207 -12.19 -11.01 6.60
N GLY A 208 -12.20 -9.80 6.05
CA GLY A 208 -11.01 -9.15 5.49
C GLY A 208 -10.21 -8.34 6.51
N PHE A 209 -9.12 -7.72 6.07
CA PHE A 209 -8.35 -6.78 6.90
C PHE A 209 -8.73 -5.33 6.59
N ALA A 210 -8.74 -4.49 7.62
CA ALA A 210 -8.96 -3.05 7.52
C ALA A 210 -7.63 -2.29 7.42
N GLN A 211 -7.63 -0.99 7.06
CA GLN A 211 -6.39 -0.21 7.01
C GLN A 211 -5.68 -0.09 8.37
N GLN A 212 -6.47 0.01 9.44
CA GLN A 212 -6.04 0.13 10.83
C GLN A 212 -7.01 -0.69 11.71
N PRO A 213 -6.68 -0.97 12.99
CA PRO A 213 -7.57 -1.69 13.89
C PRO A 213 -8.96 -1.05 14.02
N ASN A 214 -9.99 -1.89 14.15
CA ASN A 214 -11.41 -1.51 14.27
C ASN A 214 -12.05 -0.80 13.05
N ASN A 215 -11.30 -0.55 11.97
CA ASN A 215 -11.85 0.02 10.73
C ASN A 215 -12.59 -1.03 9.87
N GLU A 216 -13.23 -0.56 8.80
CA GLU A 216 -13.91 -1.40 7.81
C GLU A 216 -12.90 -2.23 6.97
N ALA A 217 -13.21 -3.50 6.75
CA ALA A 217 -12.42 -4.41 5.91
C ALA A 217 -12.34 -3.92 4.47
N HIS A 218 -11.17 -4.05 3.84
CA HIS A 218 -10.86 -3.36 2.60
C HIS A 218 -9.95 -4.20 1.69
N GLY A 219 -10.31 -4.39 0.42
CA GLY A 219 -9.62 -5.30 -0.50
C GLY A 219 -8.11 -5.05 -0.61
N GLY A 220 -7.70 -3.80 -0.83
CA GLY A 220 -6.28 -3.45 -0.90
C GLY A 220 -5.53 -3.59 0.43
N SER A 221 -6.22 -3.45 1.57
CA SER A 221 -5.62 -3.65 2.90
C SER A 221 -5.47 -5.13 3.21
N THR A 222 -6.43 -5.94 2.76
CA THR A 222 -6.42 -7.40 2.84
C THR A 222 -5.26 -7.97 2.03
N TYR A 223 -5.05 -7.48 0.81
CA TYR A 223 -3.84 -7.77 0.04
C TYR A 223 -2.57 -7.41 0.83
N CYS A 224 -2.49 -6.18 1.36
CA CYS A 224 -1.30 -5.72 2.09
C CYS A 224 -1.00 -6.62 3.30
N ALA A 225 -2.02 -7.05 4.06
CA ALA A 225 -1.87 -7.99 5.16
C ALA A 225 -1.35 -9.36 4.68
N VAL A 226 -2.03 -10.00 3.73
CA VAL A 226 -1.71 -11.35 3.28
C VAL A 226 -0.34 -11.40 2.61
N ALA A 227 -0.02 -10.44 1.73
CA ALA A 227 1.30 -10.33 1.11
C ALA A 227 2.41 -10.12 2.15
N SER A 228 2.20 -9.23 3.14
CA SER A 228 3.19 -9.03 4.22
C SER A 228 3.44 -10.31 5.02
N LEU A 229 2.38 -11.05 5.35
CA LEU A 229 2.49 -12.31 6.07
C LEU A 229 3.20 -13.40 5.24
N ILE A 230 3.00 -13.44 3.91
CA ILE A 230 3.72 -14.35 3.02
C ILE A 230 5.20 -13.98 2.91
N LEU A 231 5.52 -12.69 2.71
CA LEU A 231 6.89 -12.20 2.58
C LEU A 231 7.72 -12.39 3.86
N MET A 232 7.09 -12.43 5.04
CA MET A 232 7.75 -12.81 6.30
C MET A 232 7.76 -14.32 6.58
N GLY A 233 7.13 -15.15 5.74
CA GLY A 233 6.95 -16.59 5.97
C GLY A 233 6.02 -16.93 7.14
N LYS A 234 5.06 -16.04 7.47
CA LYS A 234 4.23 -16.08 8.69
C LYS A 234 2.74 -16.33 8.48
N LEU A 235 2.24 -16.44 7.25
CA LEU A 235 0.80 -16.64 6.97
C LEU A 235 0.21 -17.90 7.63
N ASP A 236 1.01 -18.96 7.79
CA ASP A 236 0.61 -20.24 8.41
C ASP A 236 1.18 -20.42 9.83
N ASP A 237 1.94 -19.44 10.33
CA ASP A 237 2.47 -19.45 11.69
C ASP A 237 1.36 -19.04 12.67
N THR A 238 0.72 -20.02 13.30
CA THR A 238 -0.41 -19.81 14.22
C THR A 238 -0.04 -19.03 15.49
N ALA A 239 1.25 -18.96 15.85
CA ALA A 239 1.72 -18.15 16.96
C ALA A 239 1.85 -16.67 16.56
N MET A 240 2.21 -16.38 15.30
CA MET A 240 2.26 -15.02 14.75
C MET A 240 0.89 -14.53 14.23
N CYS A 241 0.03 -15.44 13.78
CA CYS A 241 -1.30 -15.16 13.21
C CYS A 241 -2.46 -15.75 14.04
N PRO A 242 -2.55 -15.49 15.36
CA PRO A 242 -3.55 -16.10 16.23
C PRO A 242 -4.98 -15.73 15.79
N GLY A 243 -5.82 -16.74 15.58
CA GLY A 243 -7.22 -16.56 15.20
C GLY A 243 -7.47 -16.19 13.72
N LEU A 244 -6.44 -16.20 12.87
CA LEU A 244 -6.62 -16.00 11.42
C LEU A 244 -7.43 -17.16 10.82
N ASN A 245 -8.69 -16.89 10.46
CA ASN A 245 -9.54 -17.87 9.80
C ASN A 245 -9.44 -17.66 8.27
N LYS A 246 -8.52 -18.39 7.63
CA LYS A 246 -8.32 -18.35 6.16
C LYS A 246 -9.62 -18.60 5.37
N GLN A 247 -10.48 -19.53 5.81
CA GLN A 247 -11.74 -19.79 5.13
C GLN A 247 -12.70 -18.59 5.18
N ARG A 248 -12.84 -17.93 6.34
CA ARG A 248 -13.65 -16.70 6.48
C ARG A 248 -13.12 -15.57 5.61
N LEU A 249 -11.79 -15.45 5.53
CA LEU A 249 -11.09 -14.49 4.68
C LEU A 249 -11.35 -14.74 3.18
N ILE A 250 -11.23 -15.99 2.73
CA ILE A 250 -11.58 -16.41 1.37
C ILE A 250 -13.05 -16.13 1.07
N THR A 251 -13.97 -16.53 1.96
CA THR A 251 -15.41 -16.27 1.79
C THR A 251 -15.70 -14.76 1.70
N TRP A 252 -15.09 -13.93 2.56
CA TRP A 252 -15.26 -12.48 2.47
C TRP A 252 -14.75 -11.91 1.15
N ALA A 253 -13.59 -12.37 0.67
CA ALA A 253 -13.01 -11.91 -0.59
C ALA A 253 -13.86 -12.32 -1.80
N LEU A 254 -14.35 -13.57 -1.86
CA LEU A 254 -15.25 -14.03 -2.94
C LEU A 254 -16.58 -13.26 -2.96
N MET A 255 -17.15 -12.94 -1.79
CA MET A 255 -18.38 -12.14 -1.67
C MET A 255 -18.25 -10.68 -2.14
N LEU A 256 -17.06 -10.24 -2.54
CA LEU A 256 -16.84 -8.93 -3.17
C LEU A 256 -17.00 -8.94 -4.69
N GLN A 257 -17.09 -10.12 -5.34
CA GLN A 257 -17.29 -10.25 -6.78
C GLN A 257 -18.76 -10.00 -7.16
N LYS A 258 -19.00 -9.27 -8.25
CA LYS A 258 -20.29 -9.29 -8.96
C LYS A 258 -20.06 -9.68 -10.42
N GLU A 259 -19.56 -8.74 -11.23
CA GLU A 259 -18.98 -8.98 -12.55
C GLU A 259 -17.44 -8.89 -12.42
N GLY A 260 -16.94 -7.71 -12.06
CA GLY A 260 -15.62 -7.51 -11.48
C GLY A 260 -15.66 -7.60 -9.95
N PHE A 261 -14.69 -6.97 -9.28
CA PHE A 261 -14.61 -6.91 -7.83
C PHE A 261 -14.89 -5.51 -7.28
N SER A 262 -15.59 -5.48 -6.14
CA SER A 262 -15.70 -4.29 -5.28
C SER A 262 -14.63 -4.33 -4.18
N GLY A 263 -14.14 -3.18 -3.73
CA GLY A 263 -13.13 -3.17 -2.65
C GLY A 263 -13.68 -3.30 -1.23
N ARG A 264 -15.01 -3.39 -1.08
CA ARG A 264 -15.79 -3.34 0.18
C ARG A 264 -17.21 -3.83 -0.09
N ALA A 265 -17.83 -4.44 0.91
CA ALA A 265 -19.25 -4.79 0.85
C ALA A 265 -20.13 -3.57 0.50
N ASN A 266 -21.15 -3.79 -0.32
CA ASN A 266 -22.12 -2.76 -0.76
C ASN A 266 -21.49 -1.52 -1.42
N LYS A 267 -20.29 -1.64 -2.01
CA LYS A 267 -19.72 -0.62 -2.90
C LYS A 267 -19.77 -1.07 -4.36
N GLU A 268 -19.59 -0.09 -5.25
CA GLU A 268 -19.42 -0.35 -6.67
C GLU A 268 -18.10 -1.06 -6.94
N GLU A 269 -18.10 -1.78 -8.06
CA GLU A 269 -16.94 -2.44 -8.61
C GLU A 269 -15.96 -1.42 -9.18
N ASP A 270 -14.69 -1.79 -9.16
CA ASP A 270 -13.59 -0.93 -9.56
C ASP A 270 -12.44 -1.84 -10.02
N SER A 271 -11.97 -1.64 -11.25
CA SER A 271 -11.08 -2.55 -11.97
C SER A 271 -9.78 -2.88 -11.23
N CYS A 272 -9.28 -2.00 -10.35
CA CYS A 272 -8.08 -2.31 -9.58
C CYS A 272 -8.31 -3.43 -8.55
N TYR A 273 -9.54 -3.66 -8.08
CA TYR A 273 -9.85 -4.75 -7.15
C TYR A 273 -9.83 -6.13 -7.80
N SER A 274 -9.87 -6.20 -9.14
CA SER A 274 -9.57 -7.43 -9.88
C SER A 274 -8.19 -7.99 -9.49
N PHE A 275 -7.20 -7.11 -9.26
CA PHE A 275 -5.93 -7.51 -8.65
C PHE A 275 -6.00 -7.54 -7.13
N TRP A 276 -6.46 -6.48 -6.44
CA TRP A 276 -6.35 -6.45 -4.97
C TRP A 276 -7.09 -7.61 -4.29
N VAL A 277 -8.24 -8.03 -4.81
CA VAL A 277 -9.00 -9.17 -4.29
C VAL A 277 -8.59 -10.46 -4.99
N GLY A 278 -8.43 -10.47 -6.32
CA GLY A 278 -8.01 -11.65 -7.07
C GLY A 278 -6.63 -12.18 -6.67
N GLY A 279 -5.64 -11.30 -6.52
CA GLY A 279 -4.30 -11.62 -6.00
C GLY A 279 -4.30 -12.03 -4.52
N THR A 280 -5.23 -11.53 -3.72
CA THR A 280 -5.45 -12.06 -2.35
C THR A 280 -5.94 -13.50 -2.40
N LEU A 281 -6.87 -13.84 -3.30
CA LEU A 281 -7.39 -15.19 -3.46
C LEU A 281 -6.34 -16.14 -4.05
N GLU A 282 -5.53 -15.69 -5.01
CA GLU A 282 -4.37 -16.43 -5.56
C GLU A 282 -3.37 -16.78 -4.45
N MET A 283 -2.94 -15.79 -3.65
CA MET A 283 -2.07 -16.00 -2.48
C MET A 283 -2.65 -16.92 -1.39
N LEU A 284 -3.97 -17.19 -1.41
CA LEU A 284 -4.65 -18.09 -0.49
C LEU A 284 -5.01 -19.45 -1.13
N GLY A 285 -4.56 -19.73 -2.37
CA GLY A 285 -4.89 -20.98 -3.10
C GLY A 285 -6.36 -21.11 -3.48
N ALA A 286 -7.07 -19.97 -3.58
CA ALA A 286 -8.52 -19.87 -3.72
C ALA A 286 -8.97 -19.17 -5.02
N SER A 287 -8.04 -18.84 -5.91
CA SER A 287 -8.29 -18.19 -7.21
C SER A 287 -9.20 -19.00 -8.13
N LYS A 288 -9.13 -20.34 -8.10
CA LYS A 288 -10.04 -21.27 -8.78
C LYS A 288 -11.55 -21.09 -8.46
N TYR A 289 -11.90 -20.32 -7.43
CA TYR A 289 -13.28 -19.99 -7.08
C TYR A 289 -13.76 -18.64 -7.65
N ILE A 290 -12.92 -17.91 -8.38
CA ILE A 290 -13.27 -16.66 -9.06
C ILE A 290 -14.08 -16.98 -10.32
N ASP A 291 -15.17 -16.25 -10.56
CA ASP A 291 -15.86 -16.29 -11.86
C ASP A 291 -15.03 -15.51 -12.89
N TYR A 292 -14.09 -16.19 -13.55
CA TYR A 292 -13.20 -15.57 -14.52
C TYR A 292 -13.91 -15.09 -15.80
N ASN A 293 -15.03 -15.70 -16.18
CA ASN A 293 -15.80 -15.27 -17.34
C ASN A 293 -16.37 -13.87 -17.12
N LYS A 294 -16.96 -13.65 -15.95
CA LYS A 294 -17.45 -12.34 -15.53
C LYS A 294 -16.32 -11.33 -15.35
N LEU A 295 -15.25 -11.72 -14.67
CA LEU A 295 -14.11 -10.84 -14.41
C LEU A 295 -13.49 -10.34 -15.73
N HIS A 296 -13.36 -11.24 -16.72
CA HIS A 296 -12.87 -10.89 -18.04
C HIS A 296 -13.80 -9.95 -18.81
N ASN A 297 -15.11 -10.21 -18.79
CA ASN A 297 -16.09 -9.32 -19.42
C ASN A 297 -16.04 -7.91 -18.81
N TYR A 298 -15.98 -7.82 -17.47
CA TYR A 298 -15.85 -6.54 -16.77
C TYR A 298 -14.56 -5.80 -17.13
N LEU A 299 -13.40 -6.47 -17.13
CA LEU A 299 -12.13 -5.88 -17.52
C LEU A 299 -12.08 -5.48 -19.00
N THR A 300 -12.76 -6.24 -19.87
CA THR A 300 -12.94 -5.90 -21.29
C THR A 300 -13.77 -4.62 -21.44
N ASP A 301 -14.85 -4.48 -20.68
CA ASP A 301 -15.71 -3.28 -20.73
C ASP A 301 -15.05 -2.05 -20.06
N CYS A 302 -13.99 -2.26 -19.26
CA CYS A 302 -13.08 -1.20 -18.78
C CYS A 302 -11.94 -0.86 -19.76
N ALA A 303 -11.70 -1.66 -20.81
CA ALA A 303 -10.54 -1.52 -21.68
C ALA A 303 -10.77 -0.55 -22.85
N PHE A 304 -9.81 0.36 -23.08
CA PHE A 304 -9.89 1.36 -24.14
C PHE A 304 -9.31 0.86 -25.47
N GLY A 305 -10.11 0.12 -26.23
CA GLY A 305 -9.66 -0.54 -27.47
C GLY A 305 -9.11 0.36 -28.60
N SER A 306 -9.31 1.68 -28.55
CA SER A 306 -8.79 2.64 -29.55
C SER A 306 -7.44 3.26 -29.17
N HIS A 307 -7.25 3.58 -27.89
CA HIS A 307 -6.09 4.34 -27.38
C HIS A 307 -5.22 3.56 -26.37
N GLY A 308 -5.66 2.38 -25.94
CA GLY A 308 -5.01 1.56 -24.93
C GLY A 308 -5.39 1.96 -23.50
N GLY A 309 -4.96 1.12 -22.55
CA GLY A 309 -5.21 1.32 -21.12
C GLY A 309 -6.58 0.81 -20.65
N PHE A 310 -6.76 0.83 -19.33
CA PHE A 310 -7.99 0.45 -18.64
C PHE A 310 -8.44 1.59 -17.73
N SER A 311 -9.75 1.78 -17.66
CA SER A 311 -10.41 2.70 -16.74
C SER A 311 -10.76 2.03 -15.41
N LYS A 312 -11.10 2.85 -14.42
CA LYS A 312 -11.65 2.39 -13.13
C LYS A 312 -12.96 1.60 -13.27
N GLN A 313 -13.84 2.06 -14.16
CA GLN A 313 -15.17 1.51 -14.42
C GLN A 313 -15.51 1.70 -15.90
N PRO A 314 -16.40 0.87 -16.49
CA PRO A 314 -16.82 1.02 -17.87
C PRO A 314 -17.32 2.42 -18.18
N GLY A 315 -16.86 3.00 -19.31
CA GLY A 315 -17.23 4.34 -19.75
C GLY A 315 -16.47 5.53 -19.10
N LEU A 316 -15.61 5.30 -18.10
CA LEU A 316 -14.68 6.32 -17.59
C LEU A 316 -13.37 6.32 -18.41
N ASN A 317 -12.57 7.39 -18.34
CA ASN A 317 -11.26 7.45 -19.02
C ASN A 317 -10.24 6.45 -18.41
N PRO A 318 -9.29 5.94 -19.23
CA PRO A 318 -8.22 5.08 -18.75
C PRO A 318 -7.13 5.87 -18.02
N ASP A 319 -6.51 5.24 -17.01
CA ASP A 319 -5.35 5.77 -16.31
C ASP A 319 -4.33 4.66 -16.00
N ILE A 320 -3.10 5.04 -15.68
CA ILE A 320 -2.01 4.08 -15.55
C ILE A 320 -2.14 3.15 -14.34
N LEU A 321 -2.82 3.60 -13.27
CA LEU A 321 -3.06 2.79 -12.07
C LEU A 321 -4.03 1.64 -12.39
N HIS A 322 -5.20 1.96 -12.95
CA HIS A 322 -6.20 0.95 -13.31
C HIS A 322 -5.72 0.08 -14.47
N THR A 323 -4.93 0.63 -15.39
CA THR A 323 -4.23 -0.13 -16.44
C THR A 323 -3.32 -1.21 -15.86
N TYR A 324 -2.41 -0.82 -14.96
CA TYR A 324 -1.47 -1.74 -14.32
C TYR A 324 -2.19 -2.83 -13.51
N PHE A 325 -3.14 -2.45 -12.65
CA PHE A 325 -3.85 -3.44 -11.83
C PHE A 325 -4.79 -4.35 -12.64
N SER A 326 -5.36 -3.86 -13.76
CA SER A 326 -6.11 -4.73 -14.67
C SER A 326 -5.21 -5.75 -15.37
N ILE A 327 -4.00 -5.34 -15.77
CA ILE A 327 -2.99 -6.23 -16.35
C ILE A 327 -2.49 -7.25 -15.35
N ALA A 328 -2.20 -6.85 -14.11
CA ALA A 328 -1.82 -7.78 -13.04
C ALA A 328 -2.93 -8.82 -12.77
N ALA A 329 -4.20 -8.41 -12.82
CA ALA A 329 -5.33 -9.34 -12.74
C ALA A 329 -5.36 -10.31 -13.94
N LEU A 330 -5.24 -9.79 -15.17
CA LEU A 330 -5.22 -10.61 -16.39
C LEU A 330 -4.03 -11.57 -16.44
N SER A 331 -2.87 -11.19 -15.89
CA SER A 331 -1.73 -12.08 -15.68
C SER A 331 -2.07 -13.24 -14.74
N ILE A 332 -2.74 -13.00 -13.60
CA ILE A 332 -3.19 -14.09 -12.72
C ILE A 332 -4.21 -14.99 -13.43
N MET A 333 -5.16 -14.39 -14.15
CA MET A 333 -6.21 -15.11 -14.90
C MET A 333 -5.61 -16.02 -15.98
N SER A 334 -4.62 -15.53 -16.75
CA SER A 334 -4.03 -16.28 -17.86
C SER A 334 -3.28 -17.55 -17.41
N GLN A 335 -2.81 -17.61 -16.15
CA GLN A 335 -2.16 -18.80 -15.60
C GLN A 335 -3.14 -19.81 -14.98
N ASN A 336 -4.37 -19.37 -14.66
CA ASN A 336 -5.37 -20.18 -13.93
C ASN A 336 -6.54 -20.66 -14.79
N ASP A 337 -6.75 -20.10 -15.99
CA ASP A 337 -7.84 -20.52 -16.88
C ASP A 337 -7.51 -21.80 -17.65
N GLN A 338 -8.07 -22.92 -17.17
CA GLN A 338 -7.99 -24.24 -17.82
C GLN A 338 -8.77 -24.33 -19.16
N SER A 339 -9.51 -23.29 -19.56
CA SER A 339 -10.37 -23.35 -20.76
C SER A 339 -9.70 -22.91 -22.08
N ASN A 340 -8.40 -22.57 -22.07
CA ASN A 340 -7.63 -22.05 -23.22
C ASN A 340 -8.31 -20.86 -23.94
N ASN A 341 -9.19 -20.12 -23.27
CA ASN A 341 -9.90 -18.99 -23.88
C ASN A 341 -9.01 -17.74 -24.04
N TYR A 342 -7.88 -17.69 -23.33
CA TYR A 342 -6.90 -16.59 -23.37
C TYR A 342 -5.63 -16.88 -24.18
N GLU A 343 -5.52 -18.04 -24.84
CA GLU A 343 -4.45 -18.21 -25.84
C GLU A 343 -4.64 -17.19 -26.98
N PRO A 344 -3.61 -16.40 -27.34
CA PRO A 344 -3.71 -15.43 -28.41
C PRO A 344 -3.94 -16.12 -29.76
N LYS A 345 -5.18 -16.09 -30.25
CA LYS A 345 -5.54 -16.57 -31.60
C LYS A 345 -5.24 -15.55 -32.71
N ASP A 346 -4.66 -14.42 -32.33
CA ASP A 346 -4.31 -13.26 -33.17
C ASP A 346 -3.00 -12.65 -32.64
N GLU A 347 -2.00 -12.49 -33.51
CA GLU A 347 -0.70 -11.86 -33.18
C GLU A 347 -0.85 -10.40 -32.71
N ALA A 348 -1.99 -9.75 -32.99
CA ALA A 348 -2.29 -8.39 -32.55
C ALA A 348 -2.83 -8.29 -31.10
N ALA A 349 -3.03 -9.42 -30.41
CA ALA A 349 -3.48 -9.46 -29.02
C ALA A 349 -2.33 -9.39 -28.01
N ILE A 350 -2.59 -8.83 -26.82
CA ILE A 350 -1.65 -8.82 -25.72
C ILE A 350 -1.51 -10.23 -25.12
N THR A 351 -0.27 -10.68 -24.97
CA THR A 351 0.10 -11.85 -24.16
C THR A 351 0.40 -11.41 -22.72
N PHE A 352 -0.08 -12.12 -21.70
CA PHE A 352 0.19 -11.78 -20.31
C PHE A 352 1.23 -12.71 -19.70
N ALA A 353 2.33 -12.15 -19.18
CA ALA A 353 3.38 -12.88 -18.50
C ALA A 353 2.99 -13.23 -17.04
N PRO A 354 3.58 -14.29 -16.45
CA PRO A 354 3.29 -14.68 -15.07
C PRO A 354 3.68 -13.61 -14.04
N LEU A 355 2.90 -13.50 -12.97
CA LEU A 355 3.06 -12.50 -11.92
C LEU A 355 3.56 -13.15 -10.61
N PHE A 356 4.61 -12.60 -10.00
CA PHE A 356 4.92 -12.87 -8.59
C PHE A 356 4.03 -12.00 -7.71
N VAL A 357 2.88 -12.56 -7.33
CA VAL A 357 1.78 -11.83 -6.68
C VAL A 357 2.18 -11.05 -5.42
N PRO A 358 2.98 -11.57 -4.46
CA PRO A 358 3.24 -10.86 -3.20
C PRO A 358 3.91 -9.48 -3.36
N LEU A 359 4.79 -9.31 -4.35
CA LEU A 359 5.41 -8.00 -4.67
C LEU A 359 4.75 -7.32 -5.88
N ASN A 360 3.75 -7.94 -6.51
CA ASN A 360 3.10 -7.46 -7.74
C ASN A 360 4.13 -7.08 -8.85
N ILE A 361 5.15 -7.93 -9.06
CA ILE A 361 6.13 -7.80 -10.15
C ILE A 361 6.06 -9.03 -11.05
N SER A 362 6.54 -8.96 -12.29
CA SER A 362 6.61 -10.15 -13.14
C SER A 362 7.45 -11.27 -12.50
N LYS A 363 7.18 -12.53 -12.86
CA LYS A 363 7.99 -13.67 -12.42
C LYS A 363 9.44 -13.54 -12.90
N LYS A 364 9.67 -12.98 -14.10
CA LYS A 364 10.98 -12.59 -14.65
C LYS A 364 11.75 -11.62 -13.73
N ALA A 365 11.09 -10.56 -13.27
CA ALA A 365 11.68 -9.60 -12.33
C ALA A 365 11.97 -10.24 -10.97
N TYR A 366 11.08 -11.11 -10.47
CA TYR A 366 11.32 -11.86 -9.24
C TYR A 366 12.48 -12.87 -9.35
N GLU A 367 12.62 -13.58 -10.47
CA GLU A 367 13.78 -14.45 -10.73
C GLU A 367 15.10 -13.67 -10.79
N HIS A 368 15.07 -12.42 -11.25
CA HIS A 368 16.22 -11.51 -11.18
C HIS A 368 16.54 -11.09 -9.74
N LEU A 369 15.53 -10.75 -8.94
CA LEU A 369 15.67 -10.51 -7.50
C LEU A 369 16.32 -11.70 -6.77
N LEU A 370 15.85 -12.93 -7.01
CA LEU A 370 16.42 -14.14 -6.40
C LEU A 370 17.91 -14.31 -6.76
N LYS A 371 18.31 -14.00 -8.00
CA LYS A 371 19.72 -14.02 -8.43
C LYS A 371 20.55 -12.97 -7.71
N ILE A 372 20.01 -11.77 -7.46
CA ILE A 372 20.67 -10.72 -6.67
C ILE A 372 20.88 -11.19 -5.23
N GLN A 373 19.82 -11.67 -4.57
CA GLN A 373 19.87 -12.12 -3.17
C GLN A 373 20.85 -13.29 -2.99
N GLN A 374 20.82 -14.27 -3.90
CA GLN A 374 21.77 -15.38 -3.89
C GLN A 374 23.23 -14.92 -4.02
N ARG A 375 23.51 -13.92 -4.88
CA ARG A 375 24.85 -13.36 -5.08
C ARG A 375 25.35 -12.53 -3.89
N LEU A 376 24.49 -11.69 -3.33
CA LEU A 376 24.88 -10.73 -2.30
C LEU A 376 24.91 -11.32 -0.88
N PHE A 377 24.04 -12.29 -0.57
CA PHE A 377 23.74 -12.67 0.83
C PHE A 377 23.94 -14.14 1.19
N GLY A 378 24.14 -15.05 0.22
CA GLY A 378 24.70 -16.38 0.47
C GLY A 378 23.87 -17.30 1.38
N LYS A 379 22.75 -17.80 0.82
CA LYS A 379 21.59 -18.50 1.45
C LYS A 379 20.46 -17.53 1.80
N GLY A 380 19.54 -17.35 0.85
CA GLY A 380 18.37 -16.50 1.01
C GLY A 380 17.43 -16.96 2.13
N PHE A 381 16.83 -16.00 2.82
CA PHE A 381 15.89 -16.26 3.90
C PHE A 381 14.51 -16.62 3.35
N ILE A 382 14.15 -17.91 3.41
CA ILE A 382 12.81 -18.46 3.11
C ILE A 382 12.30 -18.12 1.69
N ALA A 383 12.48 -19.07 0.76
CA ALA A 383 11.66 -19.09 -0.45
C ALA A 383 10.19 -19.18 -0.05
N ALA A 384 9.38 -18.19 -0.43
CA ALA A 384 7.93 -18.28 -0.31
C ALA A 384 7.46 -19.49 -1.14
N THR A 385 6.64 -20.35 -0.56
CA THR A 385 6.28 -21.68 -1.09
C THR A 385 5.72 -21.60 -2.50
N ALA A 386 6.54 -21.96 -3.50
CA ALA A 386 6.05 -22.40 -4.79
C ALA A 386 5.56 -23.85 -4.62
N ASN A 387 4.30 -24.10 -4.97
CA ASN A 387 3.76 -25.46 -5.08
C ASN A 387 4.19 -26.02 -6.44
N ASP A 388 5.44 -26.48 -6.54
CA ASP A 388 5.96 -27.22 -7.69
C ASP A 388 6.02 -28.72 -7.33
N ASP A 389 4.87 -29.40 -7.37
CA ASP A 389 4.73 -30.86 -7.21
C ASP A 389 3.87 -31.43 -8.35
N GLU A 390 4.41 -31.43 -9.57
CA GLU A 390 3.91 -32.26 -10.70
C GLU A 390 5.01 -32.40 -11.79
N ASP A 391 5.82 -33.46 -11.70
CA ASP A 391 6.28 -34.34 -12.81
C ASP A 391 7.59 -35.06 -12.46
N SER A 392 7.52 -36.38 -12.18
CA SER A 392 8.55 -37.39 -12.55
C SER A 392 8.26 -38.77 -11.93
N ALA A 393 7.22 -39.46 -12.40
CA ALA A 393 7.02 -40.88 -12.10
C ALA A 393 6.23 -41.62 -13.18
N GLU A 394 6.84 -41.82 -14.35
CA GLU A 394 6.36 -42.81 -15.32
C GLU A 394 7.43 -43.86 -15.63
N ASN A 395 6.98 -45.11 -15.80
CA ASN A 395 7.73 -46.28 -16.29
C ASN A 395 8.80 -46.90 -15.36
N THR A 396 8.37 -47.89 -14.57
CA THR A 396 8.67 -49.30 -14.91
C THR A 396 7.51 -50.20 -14.47
N ILE A 397 6.90 -50.88 -15.44
CA ILE A 397 6.06 -52.06 -15.21
C ILE A 397 7.00 -53.25 -15.07
N ASP A 398 6.79 -54.10 -14.06
CA ASP A 398 7.12 -55.53 -14.20
C ASP A 398 6.14 -56.38 -13.37
N ASP A 399 5.73 -57.50 -13.93
CA ASP A 399 4.67 -58.36 -13.40
C ASP A 399 5.14 -59.20 -12.20
N ASN A 400 4.24 -59.54 -11.27
CA ASN A 400 4.02 -60.93 -10.84
C ASN A 400 2.84 -61.13 -9.85
N LEU A 401 1.82 -61.84 -10.33
CA LEU A 401 1.11 -62.97 -9.70
C LEU A 401 1.23 -63.16 -8.17
N GLY A 402 0.10 -63.14 -7.44
CA GLY A 402 0.06 -63.51 -6.02
C GLY A 402 -1.33 -63.60 -5.39
N ASN A 403 -2.08 -64.65 -5.74
CA ASN A 403 -3.39 -64.95 -5.16
C ASN A 403 -3.27 -65.44 -3.69
N GLY A 404 -4.19 -65.06 -2.79
CA GLY A 404 -4.32 -65.70 -1.47
C GLY A 404 -4.73 -64.79 -0.31
N GLY A 405 -6.01 -64.83 0.08
CA GLY A 405 -6.40 -64.44 1.43
C GLY A 405 -6.43 -65.65 2.35
N LEU A 406 -6.30 -65.44 3.67
CA LEU A 406 -7.18 -66.03 4.68
C LEU A 406 -6.91 -65.46 6.09
N ASP A 407 -7.94 -65.60 6.92
CA ASP A 407 -8.06 -65.12 8.30
C ASP A 407 -7.43 -66.12 9.31
N TYR A 408 -7.17 -65.63 10.54
CA TYR A 408 -7.43 -66.27 11.85
C TYR A 408 -6.44 -65.87 12.99
N SER A 409 -7.01 -65.18 13.97
CA SER A 409 -6.74 -65.13 15.43
C SER A 409 -5.68 -66.06 16.08
N ASN A 410 -4.91 -65.60 17.08
CA ASN A 410 -5.24 -65.67 18.52
C ASN A 410 -4.04 -65.48 19.51
N GLU A 411 -4.34 -64.80 20.62
CA GLU A 411 -3.90 -65.03 22.02
C GLU A 411 -2.51 -64.63 22.63
N VAL A 412 -2.55 -63.53 23.41
CA VAL A 412 -2.37 -63.48 24.90
C VAL A 412 -1.00 -63.78 25.55
N MET A 413 -0.35 -62.72 26.11
CA MET A 413 -0.19 -62.53 27.58
C MET A 413 0.47 -61.18 27.98
N VAL A 414 0.26 -60.76 29.24
CA VAL A 414 0.60 -59.45 29.85
C VAL A 414 1.57 -59.67 31.03
N PRO A 415 2.50 -58.73 31.34
CA PRO A 415 2.43 -57.92 32.59
C PRO A 415 2.64 -56.40 32.32
N SER A 416 1.80 -55.47 32.82
CA SER A 416 1.97 -54.66 34.07
C SER A 416 3.32 -53.91 34.21
N THR A 417 3.51 -52.65 34.65
CA THR A 417 2.71 -51.48 35.13
C THR A 417 3.74 -50.35 35.42
N SER A 418 3.47 -49.04 35.48
CA SER A 418 2.28 -48.17 35.30
C SER A 418 2.73 -46.73 34.98
N ASP A 419 1.79 -45.79 34.76
CA ASP A 419 1.75 -44.42 35.34
C ASP A 419 1.00 -43.41 34.44
N THR A 420 -0.25 -43.11 34.80
CA THR A 420 -1.03 -41.99 34.25
C THR A 420 -1.62 -41.18 35.40
N SER A 421 -0.96 -40.08 35.76
CA SER A 421 -1.41 -39.20 36.85
C SER A 421 -2.49 -38.22 36.39
N THR A 422 -3.76 -38.62 36.54
CA THR A 422 -4.88 -37.67 36.53
C THR A 422 -4.82 -36.77 37.76
N PHE A 423 -4.73 -35.45 37.57
CA PHE A 423 -4.75 -34.48 38.67
C PHE A 423 -6.15 -34.40 39.30
N SER A 424 -6.34 -35.03 40.47
CA SER A 424 -7.58 -34.90 41.26
C SER A 424 -7.56 -33.63 42.11
N THR A 425 -8.60 -32.82 42.01
CA THR A 425 -8.83 -31.67 42.89
C THR A 425 -9.26 -32.10 44.30
N GLN A 426 -9.02 -31.22 45.28
CA GLN A 426 -9.41 -31.29 46.71
C GLN A 426 -8.41 -31.95 47.69
N THR A 427 -7.40 -31.17 48.09
CA THR A 427 -6.86 -31.20 49.46
C THR A 427 -7.18 -29.87 50.15
N PRO A 428 -7.37 -29.81 51.49
CA PRO A 428 -7.71 -28.57 52.20
C PRO A 428 -6.69 -27.45 52.03
N GLU A 429 -5.41 -27.80 51.89
CA GLU A 429 -4.28 -26.89 51.75
C GLU A 429 -4.33 -26.11 50.42
N ASN A 430 -4.74 -26.77 49.33
CA ASN A 430 -4.91 -26.12 48.02
C ASN A 430 -6.06 -25.11 48.01
N ILE A 431 -7.11 -25.32 48.81
CA ILE A 431 -8.22 -24.36 48.94
C ILE A 431 -7.73 -23.08 49.62
N LEU A 432 -6.89 -23.19 50.67
CA LEU A 432 -6.33 -22.02 51.35
C LEU A 432 -5.45 -21.17 50.43
N ILE A 433 -4.61 -21.81 49.60
CA ILE A 433 -3.76 -21.12 48.62
C ILE A 433 -4.62 -20.38 47.57
N ILE A 434 -5.68 -21.01 47.05
CA ILE A 434 -6.61 -20.37 46.10
C ILE A 434 -7.32 -19.17 46.74
N PHE A 435 -7.76 -19.28 48.00
CA PHE A 435 -8.36 -18.15 48.73
C PHE A 435 -7.36 -17.00 48.94
N ILE A 436 -6.10 -17.29 49.28
CA ILE A 436 -5.04 -16.28 49.45
C ILE A 436 -4.76 -15.55 48.11
N PHE A 437 -4.69 -16.27 46.99
CA PHE A 437 -4.49 -15.65 45.67
C PHE A 437 -5.69 -14.80 45.24
N LEU A 438 -6.93 -15.26 45.47
CA LEU A 438 -8.14 -14.49 45.12
C LEU A 438 -8.31 -13.23 45.98
N PHE A 439 -8.13 -13.33 47.30
CA PHE A 439 -8.20 -12.16 48.18
C PHE A 439 -7.00 -11.21 48.02
N GLY A 440 -5.80 -11.74 47.79
CA GLY A 440 -4.61 -10.94 47.49
C GLY A 440 -4.76 -10.14 46.19
N GLY A 441 -5.27 -10.78 45.13
CA GLY A 441 -5.59 -10.11 43.87
C GLY A 441 -6.65 -9.01 44.04
N LEU A 442 -7.73 -9.29 44.76
CA LEU A 442 -8.78 -8.30 45.07
C LEU A 442 -8.24 -7.11 45.87
N LEU A 443 -7.36 -7.33 46.85
CA LEU A 443 -6.74 -6.26 47.63
C LEU A 443 -5.83 -5.37 46.77
N VAL A 444 -5.04 -5.97 45.87
CA VAL A 444 -4.20 -5.23 44.91
C VAL A 444 -5.06 -4.40 43.94
N CYS A 445 -6.14 -4.97 43.39
CA CYS A 445 -7.08 -4.23 42.54
C CYS A 445 -7.77 -3.07 43.27
N LEU A 446 -8.12 -3.27 44.56
CA LEU A 446 -8.71 -2.21 45.40
C LEU A 446 -7.70 -1.09 45.66
N LEU A 447 -6.44 -1.42 45.96
CA LEU A 447 -5.37 -0.43 46.16
C LEU A 447 -5.09 0.36 44.88
N ILE A 448 -4.99 -0.29 43.72
CA ILE A 448 -4.84 0.38 42.43
C ILE A 448 -6.02 1.33 42.15
N SER A 449 -7.25 0.90 42.45
CA SER A 449 -8.45 1.73 42.28
C SER A 449 -8.45 2.96 43.20
N ILE A 450 -8.00 2.80 44.46
CA ILE A 450 -7.83 3.91 45.40
C ILE A 450 -6.73 4.87 44.94
N CYS A 451 -5.59 4.36 44.45
CA CYS A 451 -4.52 5.18 43.89
C CYS A 451 -4.98 6.00 42.68
N LEU A 452 -5.71 5.39 41.75
CA LEU A 452 -6.30 6.08 40.59
C LEU A 452 -7.32 7.15 41.03
N PHE A 453 -8.18 6.84 42.01
CA PHE A 453 -9.14 7.81 42.55
C PHE A 453 -8.44 9.00 43.23
N CYS A 454 -7.39 8.75 44.02
CA CYS A 454 -6.57 9.80 44.62
C CYS A 454 -5.83 10.64 43.56
N TYR A 455 -5.29 10.02 42.52
CA TYR A 455 -4.62 10.70 41.41
C TYR A 455 -5.57 11.64 40.67
N CYS A 456 -6.76 11.17 40.28
CA CYS A 456 -7.79 12.00 39.65
C CYS A 456 -8.22 13.16 40.56
N LYS A 457 -8.37 12.93 41.87
CA LYS A 457 -8.79 13.96 42.82
C LYS A 457 -7.70 15.04 43.02
N LEU A 458 -6.43 14.64 43.07
CA LEU A 458 -5.27 15.55 43.10
C LEU A 458 -5.15 16.35 41.80
N SER A 459 -5.35 15.72 40.63
CA SER A 459 -5.41 16.42 39.33
C SER A 459 -6.47 17.53 39.35
N THR A 460 -7.67 17.25 39.87
CA THR A 460 -8.74 18.28 39.98
C THR A 460 -8.52 19.34 41.06
N THR A 461 -7.47 19.22 41.90
CA THR A 461 -7.08 20.27 42.86
C THR A 461 -5.89 21.12 42.39
N GLY A 462 -5.07 20.61 41.46
CA GLY A 462 -3.97 21.37 40.86
C GLY A 462 -4.44 22.63 40.11
N ASP A 463 -5.54 22.52 39.36
CA ASP A 463 -6.10 23.62 38.55
C ASP A 463 -6.72 24.77 39.36
N LYS A 464 -6.75 24.68 40.70
CA LYS A 464 -7.38 25.69 41.59
C LYS A 464 -6.40 26.49 42.45
N LEU A 465 -5.08 26.32 42.28
CA LEU A 465 -4.07 26.97 43.14
C LEU A 465 -3.15 28.00 42.44
N ASN A 466 -3.27 28.22 41.13
CA ASN A 466 -2.49 29.22 40.39
C ASN A 466 -3.35 30.36 39.83
N ASN A 467 -3.99 31.14 40.71
CA ASN A 467 -4.47 32.49 40.38
C ASN A 467 -4.58 33.40 41.62
N PRO A 468 -3.58 34.25 41.90
CA PRO A 468 -3.74 35.40 42.78
C PRO A 468 -4.08 36.67 41.98
N ASN A 469 -5.27 37.22 42.25
CA ASN A 469 -5.74 38.56 41.89
C ASN A 469 -6.08 38.83 40.41
N GLY A 470 -7.37 38.64 40.07
CA GLY A 470 -7.99 39.34 38.95
C GLY A 470 -8.53 40.71 39.35
N ILE A 471 -8.63 41.64 38.39
CA ILE A 471 -9.44 42.86 38.48
C ILE A 471 -10.21 43.02 37.17
N LEU A 472 -11.53 43.21 37.26
CA LEU A 472 -12.38 43.63 36.13
C LEU A 472 -12.21 45.13 35.88
N SER A 473 -12.24 45.52 34.61
CA SER A 473 -12.94 46.75 34.21
C SER A 473 -13.52 46.61 32.80
N ASN A 474 -14.85 46.73 32.70
CA ASN A 474 -15.49 47.14 31.46
C ASN A 474 -15.10 48.60 31.22
N GLU A 475 -14.82 48.99 29.97
CA GLU A 475 -15.31 50.30 29.52
C GLU A 475 -15.61 50.34 28.03
N THR A 476 -16.69 51.05 27.72
CA THR A 476 -17.27 51.23 26.39
C THR A 476 -16.44 52.18 25.54
N CYS A 477 -16.17 51.83 24.28
CA CYS A 477 -15.69 52.82 23.31
C CYS A 477 -16.89 53.49 22.62
N ARG A 478 -16.97 54.83 22.71
CA ARG A 478 -18.05 55.64 22.13
C ARG A 478 -17.91 55.79 20.62
N HIS A 479 -19.03 55.97 19.94
CA HIS A 479 -19.05 56.65 18.64
C HIS A 479 -18.64 58.11 18.81
N ASP A 480 -17.95 58.67 17.83
CA ASP A 480 -18.13 60.07 17.42
C ASP A 480 -18.02 60.17 15.89
N ALA A 481 -18.61 61.24 15.34
CA ALA A 481 -19.16 61.23 13.98
C ALA A 481 -18.30 61.94 12.89
N ASN A 482 -18.81 61.85 11.65
CA ASN A 482 -18.48 62.64 10.45
C ASN A 482 -17.18 62.31 9.70
N CYS A 483 -17.33 61.50 8.63
CA CYS A 483 -17.10 62.01 7.27
C CYS A 483 -17.96 61.24 6.25
N SER A 484 -18.18 61.85 5.09
CA SER A 484 -19.25 61.56 4.13
C SER A 484 -18.80 60.82 2.86
N GLU A 485 -19.79 60.35 2.09
CA GLU A 485 -19.76 60.05 0.64
C GLU A 485 -19.05 58.77 0.15
N ILE A 486 -19.88 57.74 -0.06
CA ILE A 486 -20.06 56.92 -1.28
C ILE A 486 -18.80 56.57 -2.12
N GLU A 487 -18.46 55.27 -2.17
CA GLU A 487 -18.40 54.50 -3.44
C GLU A 487 -18.36 52.97 -3.18
N HIS A 488 -18.86 52.17 -4.13
CA HIS A 488 -19.00 50.71 -4.01
C HIS A 488 -17.68 49.94 -4.18
N SER A 489 -17.46 48.85 -3.42
CA SER A 489 -16.53 47.78 -3.82
C SER A 489 -16.80 46.42 -3.15
N LEU A 490 -17.38 45.51 -3.94
CA LEU A 490 -17.13 44.07 -3.98
C LEU A 490 -17.04 43.26 -2.67
N CYS A 491 -18.19 42.70 -2.28
CA CYS A 491 -18.23 41.47 -1.48
C CYS A 491 -17.80 40.29 -2.36
N LEU A 492 -16.64 39.67 -2.10
CA LEU A 492 -16.23 38.45 -2.78
C LEU A 492 -17.06 37.27 -2.27
N GLU A 493 -18.02 36.81 -3.09
CA GLU A 493 -18.74 35.57 -2.80
C GLU A 493 -17.80 34.37 -2.73
N ARG A 494 -18.01 33.55 -1.70
CA ARG A 494 -17.19 32.36 -1.45
C ARG A 494 -17.54 31.25 -2.45
N PRO A 495 -16.55 30.63 -3.12
CA PRO A 495 -16.80 29.47 -3.99
C PRO A 495 -17.46 28.32 -3.22
N LEU A 496 -18.48 27.72 -3.83
CA LEU A 496 -19.11 26.51 -3.32
C LEU A 496 -18.11 25.35 -3.30
N THR A 497 -17.80 24.84 -2.11
CA THR A 497 -16.96 23.65 -1.92
C THR A 497 -17.60 22.45 -2.66
N PRO A 498 -16.90 21.80 -3.61
CA PRO A 498 -17.43 20.61 -4.28
C PRO A 498 -17.78 19.51 -3.29
N ARG A 499 -19.03 19.02 -3.33
CA ARG A 499 -19.52 17.96 -2.44
C ARG A 499 -18.96 16.61 -2.90
N ALA A 500 -18.41 15.84 -1.97
CA ALA A 500 -17.72 14.59 -2.28
C ALA A 500 -18.47 13.36 -1.72
N GLU A 501 -19.31 12.77 -2.56
CA GLU A 501 -19.59 11.34 -2.49
C GLU A 501 -18.77 10.62 -3.56
N SER A 502 -18.21 9.45 -3.21
CA SER A 502 -16.99 8.86 -3.80
C SER A 502 -15.67 9.56 -3.38
N PHE A 503 -14.52 8.86 -3.54
CA PHE A 503 -13.18 9.24 -3.05
C PHE A 503 -12.95 9.25 -1.52
N ARG A 504 -13.32 8.16 -0.83
CA ARG A 504 -12.91 7.85 0.57
C ARG A 504 -11.72 6.87 0.65
N ARG A 505 -10.78 6.89 -0.30
CA ARG A 505 -9.67 5.90 -0.39
C ARG A 505 -8.37 6.54 -0.90
N ASN A 506 -7.29 6.33 -0.15
CA ASN A 506 -5.87 6.69 -0.36
C ASN A 506 -5.41 8.01 0.31
N SER A 507 -4.61 7.87 1.39
CA SER A 507 -4.35 8.91 2.42
C SER A 507 -3.56 10.15 1.98
N ALA A 508 -2.62 10.06 1.05
CA ALA A 508 -1.70 11.17 0.77
C ALA A 508 -2.40 12.44 0.26
N GLN A 509 -3.60 12.32 -0.32
CA GLN A 509 -4.44 13.47 -0.71
C GLN A 509 -5.29 14.03 0.46
N ALA A 510 -5.50 13.29 1.55
CA ALA A 510 -6.20 13.80 2.73
C ALA A 510 -5.33 14.83 3.48
N HIS A 511 -4.03 14.54 3.61
CA HIS A 511 -3.06 15.45 4.23
C HIS A 511 -2.94 16.77 3.43
N TYR A 512 -2.92 16.68 2.09
CA TYR A 512 -2.95 17.85 1.21
C TYR A 512 -4.24 18.68 1.34
N ARG A 513 -5.39 18.03 1.55
CA ARG A 513 -6.68 18.73 1.75
C ARG A 513 -6.71 19.49 3.07
N LEU A 514 -6.11 18.96 4.14
CA LEU A 514 -5.94 19.68 5.42
C LEU A 514 -4.98 20.87 5.28
N LEU A 515 -3.88 20.70 4.53
CA LEU A 515 -2.94 21.80 4.25
C LEU A 515 -3.58 22.93 3.43
N ILE A 516 -4.39 22.59 2.42
CA ILE A 516 -5.15 23.56 1.61
C ILE A 516 -6.23 24.24 2.45
N GLN A 517 -7.01 23.48 3.23
CA GLN A 517 -8.06 24.01 4.11
C GLN A 517 -7.46 24.98 5.15
N SER A 518 -6.35 24.60 5.79
CA SER A 518 -5.66 25.44 6.78
C SER A 518 -5.11 26.74 6.19
N LYS A 519 -4.65 26.75 4.93
CA LYS A 519 -4.23 27.97 4.24
C LYS A 519 -5.42 28.83 3.83
N PHE A 520 -6.48 28.22 3.29
CA PHE A 520 -7.72 28.93 2.93
C PHE A 520 -8.40 29.59 4.14
N ASP A 521 -8.49 28.92 5.28
CA ASP A 521 -9.11 29.48 6.48
C ASP A 521 -8.21 30.55 7.15
N GLN A 522 -6.88 30.54 6.91
CA GLN A 522 -5.97 31.62 7.30
C GLN A 522 -6.08 32.86 6.40
N GLU A 523 -6.26 32.67 5.09
CA GLU A 523 -6.23 33.75 4.10
C GLU A 523 -7.61 34.38 3.86
N TYR A 524 -8.70 33.60 4.01
CA TYR A 524 -10.08 34.02 3.72
C TYR A 524 -11.08 33.82 4.88
N GLY A 525 -10.62 33.26 6.02
CA GLY A 525 -11.46 33.02 7.19
C GLY A 525 -12.38 31.79 7.11
N TYR A 526 -12.78 31.31 8.28
CA TYR A 526 -13.64 30.12 8.43
C TYR A 526 -14.97 30.22 7.67
N TYR A 527 -15.43 29.10 7.11
CA TYR A 527 -16.71 29.06 6.42
C TYR A 527 -17.89 29.38 7.35
N ARG A 528 -18.74 30.31 6.92
CA ARG A 528 -20.15 30.37 7.32
C ARG A 528 -21.01 30.20 6.06
N PRO A 529 -21.90 29.20 5.99
CA PRO A 529 -22.79 29.04 4.85
C PRO A 529 -23.84 30.18 4.82
N PRO A 530 -23.99 30.93 3.72
CA PRO A 530 -24.97 32.01 3.62
C PRO A 530 -26.34 31.51 3.12
N PHE A 531 -27.39 32.24 3.50
CA PHE A 531 -28.74 32.13 2.93
C PHE A 531 -28.99 33.31 1.98
N GLY A 532 -29.47 33.04 0.76
CA GLY A 532 -30.39 33.92 0.01
C GLY A 532 -29.83 35.01 -0.92
N ASP A 533 -29.76 34.69 -2.22
CA ASP A 533 -30.05 35.49 -3.44
C ASP A 533 -29.85 37.03 -3.49
N SER A 534 -28.99 37.52 -4.39
CA SER A 534 -29.34 38.33 -5.59
C SER A 534 -28.13 38.96 -6.32
N GLU A 535 -28.30 39.41 -7.57
CA GLU A 535 -27.28 39.67 -8.60
C GLU A 535 -26.58 41.06 -8.54
N GLU A 536 -25.30 41.17 -8.96
CA GLU A 536 -24.79 42.05 -10.07
C GLU A 536 -23.28 42.44 -10.02
N THR A 537 -22.54 42.08 -11.09
CA THR A 537 -21.40 42.78 -11.76
C THR A 537 -20.07 43.18 -11.07
N CYS A 538 -18.93 42.86 -11.71
CA CYS A 538 -17.77 43.79 -11.90
C CYS A 538 -16.73 43.30 -12.94
N ASN A 539 -15.85 44.22 -13.37
CA ASN A 539 -15.08 44.18 -14.62
C ASN A 539 -13.61 43.67 -14.54
N GLU A 540 -12.99 43.57 -15.73
CA GLU A 540 -11.65 43.05 -16.04
C GLU A 540 -10.46 43.57 -15.22
N LEU A 541 -9.50 42.68 -14.95
CA LEU A 541 -8.09 43.00 -14.72
C LEU A 541 -7.19 42.10 -15.58
N LYS A 542 -6.32 42.68 -16.41
CA LYS A 542 -5.35 41.93 -17.24
C LYS A 542 -4.10 41.57 -16.42
N PRO A 543 -3.55 40.34 -16.56
CA PRO A 543 -2.25 40.00 -15.96
C PRO A 543 -1.09 40.62 -16.77
N PRO A 544 0.07 40.86 -16.14
CA PRO A 544 1.24 41.42 -16.82
C PRO A 544 1.95 40.42 -17.74
N GLU A 545 2.54 40.91 -18.83
CA GLU A 545 3.34 40.11 -19.76
C GLU A 545 4.72 39.74 -19.17
N ASP A 546 4.84 38.60 -18.48
CA ASP A 546 6.16 38.01 -18.23
C ASP A 546 6.63 37.13 -19.40
N THR A 547 7.55 37.67 -20.18
CA THR A 547 8.12 37.03 -21.38
C THR A 547 9.17 35.95 -21.08
N ARG A 548 9.46 35.62 -19.81
CA ARG A 548 10.48 34.60 -19.44
C ARG A 548 10.01 33.15 -19.47
N LEU A 549 8.71 32.88 -19.34
CA LEU A 549 8.18 31.50 -19.25
C LEU A 549 8.19 30.72 -20.59
N LYS A 550 8.35 31.40 -21.74
CA LYS A 550 8.32 30.77 -23.08
C LYS A 550 9.63 30.07 -23.52
N ARG A 551 10.66 29.96 -22.67
CA ARG A 551 11.94 29.27 -23.02
C ARG A 551 12.22 27.97 -22.26
N ILE A 552 11.36 27.56 -21.32
CA ILE A 552 11.61 26.38 -20.47
C ILE A 552 10.93 25.11 -21.02
N LEU A 553 9.98 25.24 -21.96
CA LEU A 553 9.28 24.12 -22.59
C LEU A 553 9.90 23.65 -23.93
N SER A 554 11.18 23.96 -24.17
CA SER A 554 11.92 23.55 -25.37
C SER A 554 13.25 22.89 -25.02
N VAL A 555 13.20 21.59 -24.72
CA VAL A 555 14.35 20.66 -24.62
C VAL A 555 14.02 19.49 -25.57
N PRO A 556 14.95 19.00 -26.39
CA PRO A 556 14.60 18.52 -27.73
C PRO A 556 13.95 17.13 -27.77
N HIS A 557 13.14 16.93 -28.82
CA HIS A 557 12.60 15.63 -29.20
C HIS A 557 13.72 14.58 -29.39
N ILE A 558 13.55 13.42 -28.76
CA ILE A 558 14.14 12.13 -29.11
C ILE A 558 13.02 11.09 -28.95
#